data_AF-A0AB35R9T0-F1
#
_entry.id   AF-A0AB35R9T0-F1
#
_cell.length_a   1.000
_cell.length_b   1.000
_cell.length_c   1.000
_cell.angle_alpha   90.00
_cell.angle_beta   90.00
_cell.angle_gamma   90.00
#
_symmetry.space_group_name_H-M   'P 1'
#
loop_
_entity.id
_entity.type
_entity.pdbx_description
1 polymer ?
#
loop_
_entity_poly.entity_id
_entity_poly.type
_entity_poly.pdbx_seq_one_letter_code
_entity_poly.pdbx_strand_id
1 'polypeptide(L)' 'MGASMLSLFQRRKTSPTTPSNVAAGFIKPESSDALLSTPRRRQLIENIWQRTSLPRA' A
#
# COMPACT_ATOMS: atom_id res chain seq x y z
N MET A 1 -24.99 19.24 -25.05
CA MET A 1 -24.88 19.48 -23.60
C MET A 1 -24.66 18.13 -22.92
N GLY A 2 -23.42 17.64 -22.88
CA GLY A 2 -23.09 16.28 -22.41
C GLY A 2 -21.93 16.32 -21.43
N ALA A 3 -22.17 16.81 -20.22
CA ALA A 3 -21.19 16.83 -19.15
C ALA A 3 -21.20 15.46 -18.45
N SER A 4 -20.48 14.48 -19.01
CA SER A 4 -20.26 13.19 -18.35
C SER A 4 -19.12 12.47 -19.03
N MET A 5 -17.87 12.60 -18.55
CA MET A 5 -16.78 11.62 -18.77
C MET A 5 -15.50 11.97 -17.98
N LEU A 6 -15.62 12.42 -16.72
CA LEU A 6 -14.45 12.62 -15.85
C LEU A 6 -14.65 12.00 -14.46
N SER A 7 -14.85 10.69 -14.39
CA SER A 7 -14.85 9.94 -13.13
C SER A 7 -13.67 8.96 -13.06
N LEU A 8 -12.45 9.47 -12.87
CA LEU A 8 -11.25 8.63 -12.81
C LEU A 8 -10.52 8.60 -11.46
N PHE A 9 -11.07 9.23 -10.41
CA PHE A 9 -10.47 9.18 -9.08
C PHE A 9 -11.51 8.97 -7.98
N GLN A 10 -12.12 7.79 -7.96
CA GLN A 10 -12.75 7.32 -6.73
C GLN A 10 -11.64 6.88 -5.78
N ARG A 11 -11.26 7.78 -4.87
CA ARG A 11 -10.39 7.45 -3.72
C ARG A 11 -11.11 6.39 -2.90
N ARG A 12 -10.75 5.12 -3.08
CA ARG A 12 -11.13 4.05 -2.16
C ARG A 12 -10.60 4.46 -0.79
N LYS A 13 -11.48 4.92 0.09
CA LYS A 13 -11.21 5.01 1.53
C LYS A 13 -11.03 3.57 2.01
N THR A 14 -9.82 3.03 1.85
CA THR A 14 -9.38 1.94 2.70
C THR A 14 -9.36 2.53 4.09
N SER A 15 -10.38 2.22 4.88
CA SER A 15 -10.36 2.48 6.32
C SER A 15 -8.99 2.03 6.84
N PRO A 16 -8.22 2.89 7.53
CA PRO A 16 -7.06 2.38 8.23
C PRO A 16 -7.61 1.38 9.24
N THR A 17 -7.34 0.10 9.03
CA THR A 17 -7.50 -0.91 10.08
C THR A 17 -6.64 -0.45 11.23
N THR A 18 -7.23 0.22 12.21
CA THR A 18 -6.56 0.62 13.43
C THR A 18 -6.16 -0.67 14.13
N PRO A 19 -4.86 -1.00 14.27
CA PRO A 19 -4.49 -2.11 15.13
C PRO A 19 -4.84 -1.68 16.54
N SER A 20 -5.94 -2.22 17.08
CA SER A 20 -6.36 -2.03 18.45
C SER A 20 -5.37 -2.75 19.37
N ASN A 21 -4.26 -2.08 19.68
CA ASN A 21 -3.44 -2.41 20.84
C ASN A 21 -2.61 -1.19 21.26
N VAL A 22 -3.30 -0.12 21.67
CA VAL A 22 -2.65 1.06 22.24
C VAL A 22 -2.49 0.85 23.74
N ALA A 23 -1.59 -0.07 24.11
CA ALA A 23 -1.00 -0.02 25.44
C ALA A 23 0.09 1.06 25.40
N ALA A 24 -0.21 2.23 25.97
CA ALA A 24 0.76 3.31 26.22
C ALA A 24 1.44 3.94 24.98
N GLY A 25 0.73 4.15 23.86
CA GLY A 25 1.25 4.94 22.73
C GLY A 25 2.34 4.24 21.90
N PHE A 26 2.65 2.98 22.22
CA PHE A 26 3.58 2.17 21.43
C PHE A 26 2.83 1.41 20.33
N ILE A 27 3.48 1.29 19.18
CA ILE A 27 2.99 0.50 18.04
C ILE A 27 3.64 -0.87 18.12
N LYS A 28 2.83 -1.93 18.03
CA LYS A 28 3.35 -3.29 17.94
C LYS A 28 4.16 -3.46 16.64
N PRO A 29 5.40 -3.96 16.69
CA PRO A 29 6.13 -4.27 15.48
C PRO A 29 5.41 -5.39 14.72
N GLU A 30 5.17 -5.17 13.43
CA GLU A 30 4.61 -6.15 12.51
C GLU A 30 5.72 -6.84 11.73
N SER A 31 5.47 -8.07 11.30
CA SER A 31 6.41 -8.82 10.48
C SER A 31 6.58 -8.17 9.09
N SER A 32 7.74 -8.38 8.47
CA SER A 32 8.01 -7.90 7.11
C SER A 32 6.97 -8.39 6.10
N ASP A 33 6.55 -9.64 6.22
CA ASP A 33 5.55 -10.25 5.34
C ASP A 33 4.17 -9.59 5.52
N ALA A 34 3.77 -9.33 6.77
CA ALA A 34 2.53 -8.61 7.06
C ALA A 34 2.57 -7.19 6.48
N LEU A 35 3.70 -6.48 6.62
CA LEU A 35 3.87 -5.14 6.07
C LEU A 35 3.85 -5.12 4.54
N LEU A 36 4.53 -6.06 3.88
CA LEU A 36 4.64 -6.13 2.42
C LEU A 36 3.44 -6.81 1.75
N SER A 37 2.53 -7.42 2.50
CA SER A 37 1.33 -8.09 1.99
C SER A 37 0.42 -7.20 1.13
N THR A 38 0.42 -5.89 1.36
CA THR A 38 -0.46 -4.96 0.63
C THR A 38 -0.11 -4.93 -0.87
N PRO A 39 -1.08 -5.01 -1.80
CA PRO A 39 -0.80 -5.06 -3.24
C PRO A 39 0.05 -3.89 -3.75
N ARG A 40 -0.16 -2.70 -3.19
CA ARG A 40 0.59 -1.49 -3.55
C ARG A 40 2.08 -1.60 -3.21
N ARG A 41 2.43 -2.19 -2.06
CA ARG A 41 3.83 -2.36 -1.65
C ARG A 41 4.54 -3.42 -2.50
N ARG A 42 3.85 -4.49 -2.87
CA ARG A 42 4.39 -5.49 -3.82
C ARG A 42 4.72 -4.85 -5.16
N GLN A 43 3.78 -4.08 -5.73
CA GLN A 43 4.02 -3.33 -6.96
C GLN A 43 5.19 -2.34 -6.86
N LEU A 44 5.37 -1.71 -5.70
CA LEU A 44 6.50 -0.81 -5.48
C LEU A 44 7.84 -1.56 -5.54
N ILE A 45 7.96 -2.70 -4.86
CA ILE A 45 9.18 -3.50 -4.90
C ILE A 45 9.49 -3.96 -6.33
N GLU A 46 8.48 -4.40 -7.07
CA GLU A 46 8.64 -4.76 -8.47
C GLU A 46 9.15 -3.59 -9.31
N ASN A 47 8.56 -2.39 -9.15
CA ASN A 47 9.00 -1.21 -9.86
C ASN A 47 10.43 -0.79 -9.50
N ILE A 48 10.84 -0.95 -8.23
CA ILE A 48 12.22 -0.69 -7.82
C ILE A 48 13.15 -1.64 -8.55
N TRP A 49 12.87 -2.94 -8.55
CA TRP A 49 13.68 -3.92 -9.26
C TRP A 49 13.80 -3.64 -10.76
N GLN A 50 12.69 -3.31 -11.42
CA GLN A 50 12.70 -2.93 -12.84
C GLN A 50 13.60 -1.72 -13.09
N ARG A 51 13.60 -0.74 -12.18
CA ARG A 51 14.39 0.50 -12.31
C ARG A 51 15.85 0.32 -11.94
N THR A 52 16.18 -0.59 -11.05
CA THR A 52 17.56 -0.81 -10.61
C THR A 52 18.34 -1.75 -11.51
N SER A 53 17.73 -2.30 -12.58
CA SER A 53 18.36 -3.27 -13.50
C SER A 53 19.06 -4.44 -12.79
N LEU A 54 18.57 -4.79 -11.59
CA LEU A 54 19.14 -5.85 -10.79
C LEU A 54 18.54 -7.18 -11.26
N PRO A 55 19.36 -8.23 -11.47
CA PRO A 55 18.83 -9.57 -11.71
C PRO A 55 18.06 -10.06 -10.48
N ARG A 56 16.94 -10.75 -10.72
CA ARG A 56 16.26 -11.50 -9.66
C ARG A 56 17.13 -12.71 -9.34
N ALA A 57 17.75 -12.71 -8.17
CA ALA A 57 18.46 -13.86 -7.62
C ALA A 57 17.47 -14.89 -7.04
#